data_AF-A0A6V7LPW8-F1
#
_entry.id   AF-A0A6V7LPW8-F1
#
_cell.length_a   1.000
_cell.length_b   1.000
_cell.length_c   1.000
_cell.angle_alpha   90.00
_cell.angle_beta   90.00
_cell.angle_gamma   90.00
#
_symmetry.space_group_name_H-M   'P 1'
#
loop_
_entity.id
_entity.type
_entity.pdbx_description
1 polymer ?
#
loop_
_entity_poly.entity_id
_entity_poly.type
_entity_poly.pdbx_seq_one_letter_code
_entity_poly.pdbx_strand_id
1 'polypeptide(L)' 'LTPALAALILMSIYILPRWGSGAMWESMMVYHSEECKKNWWTMLLYVHNYVNTEHM' A
#
# COMPACT_ATOMS: atom_id res chain seq x y z
N LEU A 1 -9.01 7.11 -13.96
CA LEU A 1 -8.01 6.12 -13.50
C LEU A 1 -7.50 6.45 -12.10
N THR A 2 -7.12 7.70 -11.86
CA THR A 2 -6.72 8.27 -10.56
C THR A 2 -7.63 7.93 -9.38
N PRO A 3 -8.97 8.09 -9.44
CA PRO A 3 -9.82 7.79 -8.28
C PRO A 3 -9.86 6.29 -7.94
N ALA A 4 -9.79 5.41 -8.95
CA ALA A 4 -9.73 3.97 -8.73
C ALA A 4 -8.39 3.57 -8.07
N LEU A 5 -7.28 4.18 -8.51
CA LEU A 5 -5.97 3.95 -7.91
C LEU A 5 -5.92 4.44 -6.45
N ALA A 6 -6.47 5.62 -6.18
CA ALA A 6 -6.58 6.15 -4.82
C ALA A 6 -7.44 5.25 -3.91
N ALA A 7 -8.56 4.72 -4.44
CA ALA A 7 -9.39 3.77 -3.70
C ALA A 7 -8.64 2.46 -3.36
N LEU A 8 -7.83 1.95 -4.28
CA LEU A 8 -7.00 0.76 -4.04
C LEU A 8 -5.95 0.99 -2.95
N ILE A 9 -5.24 2.13 -3.00
CA ILE A 9 -4.25 2.53 -1.99
C ILE A 9 -4.92 2.67 -0.60
N LEU A 10 -6.10 3.27 -0.55
CA LEU A 10 -6.84 3.40 0.71
C LEU A 10 -7.34 2.04 1.21
N MET A 11 -7.79 1.16 0.32
CA MET A 11 -8.15 -0.21 0.67
C MET A 11 -6.96 -0.99 1.23
N SER A 12 -5.77 -0.87 0.64
CA SER A 12 -4.58 -1.58 1.10
C SER A 12 -4.06 -1.10 2.46
N ILE A 13 -4.17 0.19 2.75
CA ILE A 13 -3.69 0.76 4.02
C ILE A 13 -4.73 0.62 5.15
N TYR A 14 -6.03 0.77 4.86
CA TYR A 14 -7.06 0.87 5.90
C TYR A 14 -7.99 -0.33 6.02
N ILE A 15 -8.22 -1.07 4.93
CA ILE A 15 -9.20 -2.16 4.88
C ILE A 15 -8.49 -3.49 5.06
N LEU A 16 -7.49 -3.80 4.23
CA LEU A 16 -6.72 -5.05 4.24
C LEU A 16 -6.13 -5.45 5.61
N PRO A 17 -5.48 -4.56 6.38
CA PRO A 17 -4.96 -4.92 7.71
C PRO A 17 -6.07 -5.20 8.74
N ARG A 18 -7.29 -4.67 8.54
CA ARG A 18 -8.42 -4.91 9.45
C ARG A 18 -9.33 -6.05 9.03
N TRP A 19 -9.15 -6.59 7.82
CA TRP A 19 -10.10 -7.55 7.24
C TRP A 19 -9.78 -9.01 7.57
N GLY A 20 -8.52 -9.30 7.90
CA GLY A 20 -8.08 -10.63 8.31
C GLY A 20 -7.53 -10.61 9.73
N SER A 21 -7.58 -11.77 10.39
CA SER A 21 -7.06 -11.95 11.74
C SER A 21 -6.20 -13.23 11.79
N GLY A 22 -4.93 -13.09 12.17
CA GLY A 22 -4.01 -14.22 12.33
C GLY A 22 -2.58 -13.75 12.62
N ALA A 23 -1.81 -14.54 13.37
CA ALA A 23 -0.45 -14.16 13.79
C ALA A 23 0.49 -13.85 12.61
N MET A 24 0.39 -14.62 11.52
CA MET A 24 1.17 -14.39 10.30
C MET A 24 0.58 -13.26 9.44
N TRP A 25 -0.75 -13.07 9.49
CA TRP A 25 -1.46 -12.04 8.74
C TRP A 25 -1.14 -10.64 9.28
N GLU A 26 -1.14 -10.45 10.60
CA GLU A 26 -0.79 -9.19 11.25
C GLU A 26 0.63 -8.74 10.87
N SER A 27 1.63 -9.61 10.97
CA SER A 27 3.01 -9.24 10.63
C SER A 27 3.19 -8.90 9.16
N MET A 28 2.59 -9.68 8.26
CA MET A 28 2.67 -9.47 6.81
C MET A 28 1.93 -8.19 6.38
N MET A 29 0.72 -7.97 6.89
CA MET A 29 -0.10 -6.81 6.52
C MET A 29 0.40 -5.52 7.15
N VAL A 30 0.96 -5.55 8.36
CA VAL A 30 1.62 -4.37 8.95
C VAL A 30 2.81 -3.96 8.09
N TYR A 31 3.65 -4.91 7.66
CA TYR A 31 4.78 -4.61 6.78
C TYR A 31 4.33 -3.99 5.45
N HIS A 32 3.38 -4.62 4.76
CA HIS A 32 2.84 -4.11 3.49
C HIS A 32 2.12 -2.76 3.65
N SER A 33 1.37 -2.56 4.73
CA SER A 33 0.66 -1.31 5.02
C SER A 33 1.64 -0.16 5.22
N GLU A 34 2.74 -0.37 5.95
CA GLU A 34 3.74 0.66 6.21
C GLU A 34 4.52 1.04 4.93
N GLU A 35 4.86 0.07 4.08
CA GLU A 35 5.49 0.35 2.79
C GLU A 35 4.54 1.07 1.82
N CYS A 36 3.26 0.68 1.79
CA CYS A 36 2.25 1.38 1.00
C CYS A 36 2.00 2.81 1.53
N LYS A 37 2.04 3.03 2.85
CA LYS A 37 1.99 4.36 3.48
C LYS A 37 3.21 5.24 3.22
N LYS A 38 4.37 4.67 2.88
CA LYS A 38 5.52 5.47 2.45
C LYS A 38 5.42 5.83 0.97
N ASN A 39 4.91 4.91 0.15
CA ASN A 39 4.90 5.03 -1.32
C ASN A 39 3.57 5.47 -1.94
N TRP A 40 2.52 5.70 -1.14
CA TRP A 40 1.17 6.05 -1.63
C TRP A 40 1.19 7.27 -2.55
N TRP A 41 1.96 8.30 -2.21
CA TRP A 41 2.03 9.54 -2.97
C TRP A 41 2.70 9.33 -4.32
N THR A 42 3.75 8.50 -4.36
CA THR A 42 4.50 8.11 -5.55
C THR A 42 3.62 7.31 -6.52
N MET A 43 2.79 6.42 -5.97
CA MET A 43 1.79 5.64 -6.71
C MET A 43 0.69 6.55 -7.27
N LEU A 44 0.20 7.51 -6.47
CA LEU A 44 -0.87 8.44 -6.84
C LEU A 44 -0.45 9.42 -7.95
N LEU A 45 0.82 9.85 -7.92
CA LEU A 45 1.44 10.69 -8.96
C LEU A 45 1.97 9.88 -10.16
N TYR A 46 1.82 8.55 -10.17
CA TYR A 46 2.35 7.64 -11.20
C TYR A 46 3.87 7.70 -11.40
N VAL A 47 4.63 8.15 -10.39
CA VAL A 47 6.10 8.27 -10.43
C VAL A 47 6.81 7.14 -9.70
N HIS A 48 6.10 6.05 -9.36
CA HIS A 48 6.70 4.91 -8.65
C HIS A 48 7.91 4.31 -9.39
N ASN A 49 7.93 4.42 -10.73
CA ASN A 49 9.01 3.92 -11.58
C ASN A 49 10.29 4.75 -11.55
N TYR A 50 10.25 5.97 -10.98
CA TYR A 50 11.39 6.88 -10.99
C TYR A 50 11.99 7.12 -9.61
N VAL A 51 11.18 7.00 -8.56
CA VAL A 51 11.57 7.39 -7.19
C VAL A 51 11.94 6.18 -6.33
N ASN A 52 11.39 5.00 -6.61
CA ASN A 52 11.57 3.85 -5.73
C ASN A 52 11.70 2.52 -6.51
N THR A 53 12.65 2.45 -7.44
CA THR A 53 12.99 1.23 -8.20
C THR A 53 13.72 0.17 -7.35
N GLU A 54 14.17 0.54 -6.15
CA GLU A 54 14.98 -0.35 -5.30
C GLU A 54 14.13 -1.20 -4.34
N HIS A 55 12.82 -0.93 -4.26
CA HIS A 55 11.84 -1.61 -3.42
C HIS A 55 10.65 -2.20 -4.22
N MET A 56 10.87 -2.54 -5.50
CA MET A 56 9.91 -3.29 -6.32
C MET A 56 10.10 -4.79 -6.21
#